data_AF-A0A2E5X6Y0-F1
#
_entry.id   AF-A0A2E5X6Y0-F1
#
_cell.length_a   1.000
_cell.length_b   1.000
_cell.length_c   1.000
_cell.angle_alpha   90.00
_cell.angle_beta   90.00
_cell.angle_gamma   90.00
#
_symmetry.space_group_name_H-M   'P 1'
#
loop_
_entity.id
_entity.type
_entity.pdbx_description
1 polymer ?
#
loop_
_entity_poly.entity_id
_entity_poly.type
_entity_poly.pdbx_seq_one_letter_code
_entity_poly.pdbx_strand_id
1 'polypeptide(L)'
;MASNPMNWLTWSDEAFAEAREQNRPLFLVIGAAWCRWCRDLEQNVLADERVQTILAERFVAVKVDKDRRPDLDARYSRGGWPTLAWLDDTGELVAAETYLEASELVEKLTTIADFYAANRDTIRDELAARAQVAADEARTARETRAAAGLALSEDVARHVADTVLATADQTHGGWGKQQKFPHPEAIDFALIRWSETGDAKMLNLALSTLRHMQAGEIHDRTDGGFYRYAGRPDWSVPHHEKTLDANAQCLFVYLDAYQATGEQSFRDSAEGIVAWMESTLRDPDTGAWRGSQDADATYAHLASAAERRAHGPPPCDPTVFTNGNAMGISAFLKAAVVLERDHLRTRALSVLDFLLDELHDERVGMHHYWDGTYQLPGLLTDQAYTLRALVDAMQFTGETRYLEPAQRLADLTIERLQSTGGGFFDIPRTPGARGGLARRDRSILENSTMAEALLRLSHMAWNPDYAEKARETVEAFLPEYKRYGHYVASYARAVNLFFHEPLHVTVLGRRSDPATGALARAALSPYVASRIVQVLDPQEDAALCQRRGLSLPTQATARAYVHRGRSSYAETSDPVRLPALMART
;
A
#
# COMPACT_ATOMS: atom_id res chain seq x y z
N MET A 1 16.84 -11.61 -45.38
CA MET A 1 16.12 -10.33 -45.28
C MET A 1 15.93 -10.09 -43.80
N ALA A 2 16.47 -8.99 -43.27
CA ALA A 2 16.45 -8.72 -41.84
C ALA A 2 15.01 -8.69 -41.33
N SER A 3 14.70 -9.51 -40.33
CA SER A 3 13.45 -9.43 -39.59
C SER A 3 13.33 -8.01 -39.05
N ASN A 4 12.25 -7.32 -39.39
CA ASN A 4 11.96 -6.03 -38.80
C ASN A 4 11.76 -6.30 -37.29
N PRO A 5 12.61 -5.76 -36.39
CA PRO A 5 12.45 -6.01 -34.97
C PRO A 5 11.05 -5.55 -34.56
N MET A 6 10.33 -6.40 -33.83
CA MET A 6 8.99 -6.09 -33.35
C MET A 6 8.98 -4.73 -32.64
N ASN A 7 8.16 -3.81 -33.13
CA ASN A 7 8.01 -2.49 -32.53
C ASN A 7 7.03 -2.56 -31.36
N TRP A 8 7.55 -2.69 -30.14
CA TRP A 8 6.75 -2.63 -28.93
C TRP A 8 6.45 -1.17 -28.56
N LEU A 9 5.17 -0.83 -28.51
CA LEU A 9 4.72 0.49 -28.09
C LEU A 9 4.41 0.53 -26.58
N THR A 10 4.34 1.74 -26.04
CA THR A 10 3.76 1.98 -24.72
C THR A 10 2.26 2.26 -24.83
N TRP A 11 1.55 2.25 -23.70
CA TRP A 11 0.15 2.68 -23.66
C TRP A 11 0.04 4.17 -23.97
N SER A 12 -0.25 4.49 -25.23
CA SER A 12 -0.15 5.83 -25.80
C SER A 12 -1.19 6.06 -26.90
N ASP A 13 -1.49 7.32 -27.21
CA ASP A 13 -2.38 7.66 -28.32
C ASP A 13 -1.87 7.14 -29.67
N GLU A 14 -0.56 7.05 -29.85
CA GLU A 14 0.08 6.44 -31.02
C GLU A 14 -0.33 4.98 -31.19
N ALA A 15 -0.25 4.17 -30.13
CA ALA A 15 -0.66 2.77 -30.17
C ALA A 15 -2.14 2.61 -30.58
N PHE A 16 -3.01 3.49 -30.07
CA PHE A 16 -4.43 3.48 -30.44
C PHE A 16 -4.72 4.01 -31.84
N ALA A 17 -3.94 4.96 -32.33
CA ALA A 17 -4.06 5.46 -33.70
C ALA A 17 -3.64 4.36 -34.68
N GLU A 18 -2.49 3.74 -34.46
CA GLU A 18 -1.98 2.62 -35.24
C GLU A 18 -2.98 1.45 -35.30
N ALA A 19 -3.57 1.07 -34.16
CA ALA A 19 -4.57 0.01 -34.10
C ALA A 19 -5.79 0.30 -35.00
N ARG A 20 -6.24 1.56 -35.03
CA ARG A 20 -7.37 1.99 -35.87
C ARG A 20 -7.01 2.06 -37.34
N GLU A 21 -5.87 2.66 -37.66
CA GLU A 21 -5.41 2.83 -39.05
C GLU A 21 -5.15 1.48 -39.72
N GLN A 22 -4.57 0.53 -38.99
CA GLN A 22 -4.27 -0.80 -39.50
C GLN A 22 -5.42 -1.80 -39.33
N ASN A 23 -6.53 -1.41 -38.68
CA ASN A 23 -7.64 -2.29 -38.31
C ASN A 23 -7.19 -3.56 -37.56
N ARG A 24 -6.24 -3.38 -36.64
CA ARG A 24 -5.65 -4.48 -35.84
C ARG A 24 -5.99 -4.32 -34.37
N PRO A 25 -6.29 -5.40 -33.65
CA PRO A 25 -6.45 -5.37 -32.20
C PRO A 25 -5.11 -5.09 -31.50
N LEU A 26 -5.16 -4.63 -30.26
CA LEU A 26 -3.97 -4.49 -29.43
C LEU A 26 -3.67 -5.79 -28.69
N PHE A 27 -2.38 -6.10 -28.54
CA PHE A 27 -1.88 -7.14 -27.66
C PHE A 27 -1.06 -6.49 -26.55
N LEU A 28 -1.62 -6.43 -25.35
CA LEU A 28 -1.04 -5.83 -24.16
C LEU A 28 -0.33 -6.88 -23.31
N VAL A 29 0.95 -6.68 -23.04
CA VAL A 29 1.72 -7.44 -22.05
C VAL A 29 1.96 -6.57 -20.82
N ILE A 30 1.50 -7.04 -19.66
CA ILE A 30 1.80 -6.42 -18.36
C ILE A 30 2.79 -7.32 -17.62
N GLY A 31 3.99 -6.82 -17.38
CA GLY A 31 5.06 -7.51 -16.65
C GLY A 31 5.50 -6.74 -15.40
N ALA A 32 6.49 -7.27 -14.69
CA ALA A 32 7.19 -6.57 -13.62
C ALA A 32 8.70 -6.84 -13.72
N ALA A 33 9.54 -5.84 -13.45
CA ALA A 33 11.00 -5.99 -13.52
C ALA A 33 11.54 -7.16 -12.67
N TRP A 34 10.93 -7.40 -11.50
CA TRP A 34 11.34 -8.43 -10.54
C TRP A 34 10.72 -9.82 -10.82
N CYS A 35 9.89 -9.95 -11.84
CA CYS A 35 9.10 -11.16 -12.10
C CYS A 35 9.86 -12.17 -12.98
N ARG A 36 10.20 -13.32 -12.40
CA ARG A 36 10.89 -14.42 -13.12
C ARG A 36 10.13 -14.90 -14.35
N TRP A 37 8.82 -15.16 -14.23
CA TRP A 37 8.00 -15.65 -15.34
C TRP A 37 7.85 -14.61 -16.46
N CYS A 38 7.97 -13.33 -16.12
CA CYS A 38 7.94 -12.24 -17.09
C CYS A 38 9.23 -12.24 -17.91
N ARG A 39 10.39 -12.45 -17.28
CA ARG A 39 11.67 -12.66 -17.99
C ARG A 39 11.65 -13.90 -18.87
N ASP A 40 11.12 -15.00 -18.36
CA ASP A 40 10.98 -16.26 -19.10
C ASP A 40 10.10 -16.09 -20.34
N LEU A 41 8.94 -15.42 -20.18
CA LEU A 41 8.06 -15.05 -21.29
C LEU A 41 8.82 -14.22 -22.34
N GLU A 42 9.59 -13.22 -21.93
CA GLU A 42 10.35 -12.37 -22.86
C GLU A 42 11.43 -13.12 -23.63
N GLN A 43 12.19 -13.98 -22.93
CA GLN A 43 13.35 -14.66 -23.49
C GLN A 43 12.99 -15.88 -24.33
N ASN A 44 11.92 -16.59 -23.97
CA ASN A 44 11.61 -17.90 -24.55
C ASN A 44 10.31 -17.91 -25.36
N VAL A 45 9.32 -17.08 -25.00
CA VAL A 45 7.99 -17.10 -25.64
C VAL A 45 7.86 -15.99 -26.68
N LEU A 46 8.08 -14.73 -26.29
CA LEU A 46 8.00 -13.57 -27.19
C LEU A 46 9.18 -13.50 -28.18
N ALA A 47 10.25 -14.25 -27.90
CA ALA A 47 11.38 -14.43 -28.80
C ALA A 47 11.13 -15.47 -29.91
N ASP A 48 10.09 -16.33 -29.80
CA ASP A 48 9.76 -17.32 -30.82
C ASP A 48 9.35 -16.64 -32.13
N GLU A 49 9.98 -17.03 -33.23
CA GLU A 49 9.77 -16.42 -34.55
C GLU A 49 8.30 -16.48 -35.01
N ARG A 50 7.56 -17.53 -34.64
CA ARG A 50 6.14 -17.68 -34.98
C ARG A 50 5.29 -16.65 -34.24
N VAL A 51 5.59 -16.41 -32.96
CA VAL A 51 4.93 -15.40 -32.14
C VAL A 51 5.23 -14.01 -32.69
N GLN A 52 6.49 -13.70 -32.98
CA GLN A 52 6.90 -12.41 -33.54
C GLN A 52 6.24 -12.13 -34.89
N THR A 53 6.16 -13.14 -35.77
CA THR A 53 5.53 -13.00 -37.08
C THR A 53 4.05 -12.63 -36.95
N ILE A 54 3.30 -13.38 -36.14
CA ILE A 54 1.87 -13.12 -35.94
C ILE A 54 1.65 -11.76 -35.29
N LEU A 55 2.43 -11.41 -34.26
CA LEU A 55 2.31 -10.12 -33.60
C LEU A 55 2.62 -8.96 -34.56
N ALA A 56 3.71 -9.04 -35.34
CA ALA A 56 4.11 -8.02 -36.30
C ALA A 56 3.11 -7.83 -37.46
N GLU A 57 2.38 -8.87 -37.86
CA GLU A 57 1.41 -8.82 -38.95
C GLU A 57 -0.03 -8.54 -38.51
N ARG A 58 -0.43 -8.97 -37.31
CA ARG A 58 -1.84 -9.03 -36.90
C ARG A 58 -2.21 -8.22 -35.65
N PHE A 59 -1.25 -7.75 -34.86
CA PHE A 59 -1.51 -7.00 -33.61
C PHE A 59 -0.70 -5.72 -33.45
N VAL A 60 -1.25 -4.71 -32.78
CA VAL A 60 -0.41 -3.63 -32.23
C VAL A 60 0.08 -4.06 -30.86
N ALA A 61 1.38 -4.34 -30.75
CA ALA A 61 1.99 -4.87 -29.53
C ALA A 61 2.32 -3.75 -28.54
N VAL A 62 1.73 -3.81 -27.35
CA VAL A 62 1.93 -2.85 -26.26
C VAL A 62 2.53 -3.57 -25.06
N LYS A 63 3.55 -2.99 -24.45
CA LYS A 63 4.15 -3.54 -23.22
C LYS A 63 4.18 -2.47 -22.14
N VAL A 64 3.80 -2.84 -20.92
CA VAL A 64 3.83 -1.98 -19.75
C VAL A 64 4.38 -2.73 -18.55
N ASP A 65 5.07 -2.00 -17.68
CA ASP A 65 5.48 -2.49 -16.36
C ASP A 65 4.37 -2.17 -15.35
N LYS A 66 3.99 -3.14 -14.51
CA LYS A 66 2.87 -3.00 -13.57
C LYS A 66 3.16 -2.01 -12.45
N ASP A 67 4.42 -1.88 -12.03
CA ASP A 67 4.79 -1.01 -10.90
C ASP A 67 4.83 0.43 -11.39
N ARG A 68 5.26 0.63 -12.64
CA ARG A 68 5.16 1.92 -13.33
C ARG A 68 3.75 2.24 -13.82
N ARG A 69 2.88 1.25 -14.06
CA ARG A 69 1.49 1.43 -14.53
C ARG A 69 0.47 0.63 -13.70
N PRO A 70 0.39 0.87 -12.37
CA PRO A 70 -0.54 0.15 -11.50
C PRO A 70 -2.01 0.44 -11.87
N ASP A 71 -2.26 1.60 -12.51
CA ASP A 71 -3.55 1.98 -13.07
C ASP A 71 -4.02 1.04 -14.20
N LEU A 72 -3.11 0.55 -15.04
CA LEU A 72 -3.41 -0.43 -16.08
C LEU A 72 -3.50 -1.84 -15.51
N ASP A 73 -2.58 -2.18 -14.61
CA ASP A 73 -2.56 -3.48 -13.96
C ASP A 73 -3.90 -3.78 -13.25
N ALA A 74 -4.42 -2.81 -12.50
CA ALA A 74 -5.71 -2.93 -11.81
C ALA A 74 -6.91 -3.22 -12.74
N ARG A 75 -6.81 -2.86 -14.03
CA ARG A 75 -7.90 -3.01 -15.01
C ARG A 75 -7.80 -4.28 -15.83
N TYR A 76 -6.59 -4.72 -16.12
CA TYR A 76 -6.35 -5.78 -17.10
C TYR A 76 -5.77 -7.06 -16.50
N SER A 77 -5.12 -6.98 -15.33
CA SER A 77 -4.55 -8.15 -14.66
C SER A 77 -5.63 -9.15 -14.25
N ARG A 78 -5.31 -10.44 -14.41
CA ARG A 78 -6.18 -11.57 -14.03
C ARG A 78 -5.56 -12.41 -12.91
N GLY A 79 -4.95 -11.73 -11.94
CA GLY A 79 -4.47 -12.36 -10.71
C GLY A 79 -3.06 -12.95 -10.78
N GLY A 80 -2.26 -12.55 -11.78
CA GLY A 80 -0.87 -12.98 -11.89
C GLY A 80 -0.09 -12.23 -12.97
N TRP A 81 1.23 -12.36 -12.91
CA TRP A 81 2.15 -11.80 -13.91
C TRP A 81 3.05 -12.89 -14.51
N PRO A 82 3.35 -12.82 -15.81
CA PRO A 82 2.88 -11.80 -16.76
C PRO A 82 1.37 -11.91 -17.04
N THR A 83 0.75 -10.81 -17.44
CA THR A 83 -0.62 -10.80 -18.00
C THR A 83 -0.53 -10.56 -19.51
N LEU A 84 -1.20 -11.42 -20.28
CA LEU A 84 -1.35 -11.30 -21.73
C LEU A 84 -2.81 -10.92 -22.02
N ALA A 85 -3.04 -9.70 -22.50
CA ALA A 85 -4.37 -9.16 -22.75
C ALA A 85 -4.58 -8.82 -24.23
N TRP A 86 -5.69 -9.26 -24.79
CA TRP A 86 -6.13 -8.91 -26.14
C TRP A 86 -7.24 -7.87 -26.04
N LEU A 87 -7.02 -6.73 -26.69
CA LEU A 87 -7.93 -5.59 -26.63
C LEU A 87 -8.43 -5.23 -28.03
N ASP A 88 -9.63 -4.68 -28.11
CA ASP A 88 -10.04 -3.98 -29.33
C ASP A 88 -9.27 -2.66 -29.50
N ASP A 89 -9.47 -1.97 -30.63
CA ASP A 89 -8.85 -0.69 -30.97
C ASP A 89 -9.37 0.51 -30.14
N THR A 90 -10.27 0.26 -29.19
CA THR A 90 -10.71 1.22 -28.17
C THR A 90 -10.06 0.95 -26.80
N GLY A 91 -9.43 -0.21 -26.64
CA GLY A 91 -8.78 -0.67 -25.42
C GLY A 91 -9.68 -1.51 -24.53
N GLU A 92 -10.87 -1.92 -24.98
CA GLU A 92 -11.75 -2.82 -24.24
C GLU A 92 -11.27 -4.27 -24.33
N LEU A 93 -11.39 -4.98 -23.22
CA LEU A 93 -10.84 -6.32 -23.08
C LEU A 93 -11.65 -7.36 -23.86
N VAL A 94 -10.99 -8.05 -24.80
CA VAL A 94 -11.54 -9.19 -25.54
C VAL A 94 -11.24 -10.49 -24.80
N ALA A 95 -9.99 -10.69 -24.41
CA ALA A 95 -9.53 -11.88 -23.68
C ALA A 95 -8.31 -11.54 -22.82
N ALA A 96 -8.06 -12.31 -21.76
CA ALA A 96 -6.83 -12.24 -20.98
C ALA A 96 -6.42 -13.62 -20.50
N GLU A 97 -5.12 -13.85 -20.44
CA GLU A 97 -4.46 -15.03 -19.88
C GLU A 97 -3.27 -14.56 -19.03
N THR A 98 -2.68 -15.45 -18.22
CA THR A 98 -1.44 -15.16 -17.50
C THR A 98 -0.23 -15.60 -18.33
N TYR A 99 0.37 -16.74 -18.02
CA TYR A 99 1.49 -17.29 -18.78
C TYR A 99 1.00 -18.34 -19.78
N LEU A 100 1.52 -18.31 -21.00
CA LEU A 100 1.27 -19.30 -22.04
C LEU A 100 2.61 -19.73 -22.65
N GLU A 101 2.75 -21.02 -22.96
CA GLU A 101 3.88 -21.50 -23.73
C GLU A 101 3.79 -21.02 -25.20
N ALA A 102 4.91 -20.99 -25.92
CA ALA A 102 4.97 -20.44 -27.27
C ALA A 102 3.95 -21.04 -28.25
N SER A 103 3.73 -22.37 -28.22
CA SER A 103 2.72 -23.02 -29.06
C SER A 103 1.30 -22.60 -28.72
N GLU A 104 0.98 -22.48 -27.43
CA GLU A 104 -0.35 -22.09 -26.96
C GLU A 104 -0.63 -20.62 -27.33
N LEU A 105 0.39 -19.75 -27.19
CA LEU A 105 0.29 -18.35 -27.57
C LEU A 105 0.07 -18.19 -29.08
N VAL A 106 0.75 -18.97 -29.92
CA VAL A 106 0.53 -18.97 -31.39
C VAL A 106 -0.90 -19.32 -31.74
N GLU A 107 -1.46 -20.38 -31.14
CA GLU A 107 -2.85 -20.80 -31.38
C GLU A 107 -3.84 -19.72 -30.95
N LYS A 108 -3.62 -19.14 -29.76
CA LYS A 108 -4.49 -18.10 -29.19
C LYS A 108 -4.44 -16.81 -30.02
N LEU A 109 -3.25 -16.35 -30.40
CA LEU A 109 -3.05 -15.17 -31.25
C LEU A 109 -3.75 -15.35 -32.60
N THR A 110 -3.58 -16.50 -33.26
CA THR A 110 -4.21 -16.78 -34.54
C THR A 110 -5.73 -16.76 -34.42
N THR A 111 -6.27 -17.47 -33.44
CA THR A 111 -7.72 -17.58 -33.19
C THR A 111 -8.35 -16.20 -32.94
N ILE A 112 -7.73 -15.38 -32.08
CA ILE A 112 -8.25 -14.05 -31.76
C ILE A 112 -8.13 -13.10 -32.96
N ALA A 113 -7.02 -13.15 -33.70
CA ALA A 113 -6.82 -12.31 -34.88
C ALA A 113 -7.87 -12.60 -35.97
N ASP A 114 -8.14 -13.88 -36.24
CA ASP A 114 -9.13 -14.30 -37.24
C ASP A 114 -10.56 -13.94 -36.79
N PHE A 115 -10.88 -14.17 -35.51
CA PHE A 115 -12.17 -13.79 -34.94
C PHE A 115 -12.39 -12.27 -34.98
N TYR A 116 -11.38 -11.48 -34.62
CA TYR A 116 -11.46 -10.03 -34.63
C TYR A 116 -11.62 -9.47 -36.05
N ALA A 117 -10.83 -9.97 -37.01
CA ALA A 117 -10.93 -9.54 -38.41
C ALA A 117 -12.31 -9.80 -39.03
N ALA A 118 -12.93 -10.93 -38.67
CA ALA A 118 -14.26 -11.31 -39.19
C ALA A 118 -15.42 -10.56 -38.50
N ASN A 119 -15.26 -10.11 -37.25
CA ASN A 119 -16.38 -9.64 -36.42
C ASN A 119 -16.15 -8.27 -35.78
N ARG A 120 -15.20 -7.47 -36.25
CA ARG A 120 -14.75 -6.23 -35.58
C ARG A 120 -15.88 -5.29 -35.15
N ASP A 121 -16.78 -4.93 -36.07
CA ASP A 121 -17.85 -3.98 -35.75
C ASP A 121 -18.83 -4.58 -34.72
N THR A 122 -19.15 -5.87 -34.85
CA THR A 122 -19.98 -6.60 -33.88
C THR A 122 -19.32 -6.69 -32.51
N ILE A 123 -18.00 -6.97 -32.45
CA ILE A 123 -17.23 -7.00 -31.21
C ILE A 123 -17.28 -5.61 -30.54
N ARG A 124 -17.05 -4.55 -31.30
CA ARG A 124 -17.09 -3.18 -30.78
C ARG A 124 -18.47 -2.85 -30.20
N ASP A 125 -19.54 -3.16 -30.92
CA ASP A 125 -20.91 -2.86 -30.48
C ASP A 125 -21.28 -3.70 -29.24
N GLU A 126 -20.89 -4.98 -29.20
CA GLU A 126 -21.09 -5.84 -28.02
C GLU A 126 -20.27 -5.38 -26.81
N LEU A 127 -19.00 -5.00 -26.99
CA LEU A 127 -18.15 -4.50 -25.92
C LEU A 127 -18.65 -3.17 -25.38
N ALA A 128 -19.10 -2.26 -26.27
CA ALA A 128 -19.72 -1.01 -25.87
C ALA A 128 -21.03 -1.26 -25.08
N ALA A 129 -21.86 -2.19 -25.53
CA ALA A 129 -23.08 -2.57 -24.81
C ALA A 129 -22.75 -3.20 -23.44
N ARG A 130 -21.75 -4.09 -23.36
CA ARG A 130 -21.30 -4.68 -22.08
C ARG A 130 -20.74 -3.62 -21.14
N ALA A 131 -19.96 -2.68 -21.64
CA ALA A 131 -19.43 -1.57 -20.86
C ALA A 131 -20.56 -0.67 -20.34
N GLN A 132 -21.58 -0.40 -21.16
CA GLN A 132 -22.76 0.35 -20.75
C GLN A 132 -23.58 -0.39 -19.69
N VAL A 133 -23.82 -1.69 -19.87
CA VAL A 133 -24.50 -2.53 -18.87
C VAL A 133 -23.72 -2.56 -17.56
N ALA A 134 -22.40 -2.78 -17.60
CA ALA A 134 -21.57 -2.76 -16.40
C ALA A 134 -21.60 -1.39 -15.70
N ALA A 135 -21.62 -0.29 -16.45
CA ALA A 135 -21.76 1.05 -15.91
C ALA A 135 -23.15 1.29 -15.28
N ASP A 136 -24.22 0.80 -15.92
CA ASP A 136 -25.60 0.90 -15.43
C ASP A 136 -25.82 0.00 -14.20
N GLU A 137 -25.25 -1.20 -14.16
CA GLU A 137 -25.24 -2.08 -13.00
C GLU A 137 -24.44 -1.46 -11.85
N ALA A 138 -23.28 -0.86 -12.13
CA ALA A 138 -22.51 -0.14 -11.13
C ALA A 138 -23.29 1.07 -10.60
N ARG A 139 -24.01 1.81 -11.45
CA ARG A 139 -24.87 2.93 -11.03
C ARG A 139 -26.06 2.45 -10.21
N THR A 140 -26.79 1.44 -10.68
CA THR A 140 -27.95 0.86 -9.98
C THR A 140 -27.54 0.25 -8.65
N ALA A 141 -26.39 -0.43 -8.60
CA ALA A 141 -25.79 -0.87 -7.37
C ALA A 141 -25.53 0.34 -6.46
N ARG A 142 -24.87 1.41 -6.93
CA ARG A 142 -24.66 2.64 -6.13
C ARG A 142 -25.98 3.25 -5.60
N GLU A 143 -27.02 3.32 -6.41
CA GLU A 143 -28.33 3.88 -6.01
C GLU A 143 -29.04 2.98 -4.98
N THR A 144 -29.06 1.67 -5.21
CA THR A 144 -29.60 0.68 -4.26
C THR A 144 -28.82 0.68 -2.95
N ARG A 145 -27.50 0.87 -3.02
CA ARG A 145 -26.60 1.01 -1.87
C ARG A 145 -26.92 2.26 -1.05
N ALA A 146 -27.11 3.40 -1.71
CA ALA A 146 -27.51 4.65 -1.05
C ALA A 146 -28.91 4.54 -0.41
N ALA A 147 -29.83 3.80 -1.04
CA ALA A 147 -31.18 3.60 -0.55
C ALA A 147 -31.31 2.60 0.62
N ALA A 148 -30.31 1.74 0.84
CA ALA A 148 -30.38 0.66 1.83
C ALA A 148 -30.35 1.12 3.30
N GLY A 149 -30.09 2.42 3.56
CA GLY A 149 -30.07 2.97 4.93
C GLY A 149 -29.08 2.26 5.86
N LEU A 150 -28.03 1.64 5.29
CA LEU A 150 -27.01 0.93 6.05
C LEU A 150 -26.22 1.95 6.87
N ALA A 151 -26.29 1.82 8.18
CA ALA A 151 -25.49 2.62 9.10
C ALA A 151 -24.19 1.88 9.44
N LEU A 152 -23.10 2.63 9.58
CA LEU A 152 -21.86 2.11 10.12
C LEU A 152 -22.11 1.55 11.53
N SER A 153 -21.60 0.36 11.82
CA SER A 153 -21.70 -0.26 13.15
C SER A 153 -20.46 -1.08 13.48
N GLU A 154 -20.23 -1.30 14.78
CA GLU A 154 -19.13 -2.14 15.28
C GLU A 154 -19.23 -3.59 14.77
N ASP A 155 -20.44 -4.05 14.43
CA ASP A 155 -20.70 -5.37 13.86
C ASP A 155 -19.91 -5.63 12.57
N VAL A 156 -19.57 -4.58 11.83
CA VAL A 156 -18.72 -4.68 10.63
C VAL A 156 -17.32 -5.17 11.01
N ALA A 157 -16.67 -4.54 11.99
CA ALA A 157 -15.35 -4.95 12.46
C ALA A 157 -15.40 -6.35 13.08
N ARG A 158 -16.46 -6.69 13.83
CA ARG A 158 -16.67 -8.03 14.38
C ARG A 158 -16.84 -9.10 13.27
N HIS A 159 -17.62 -8.82 12.24
CA HIS A 159 -17.81 -9.75 11.12
C HIS A 159 -16.49 -10.03 10.38
N VAL A 160 -15.68 -8.99 10.14
CA VAL A 160 -14.37 -9.18 9.52
C VAL A 160 -13.43 -9.95 10.46
N ALA A 161 -13.45 -9.70 11.77
CA ALA A 161 -12.68 -10.48 12.74
C ALA A 161 -13.04 -11.97 12.73
N ASP A 162 -14.32 -12.30 12.71
CA ASP A 162 -14.80 -13.68 12.60
C ASP A 162 -14.33 -14.33 11.28
N THR A 163 -14.35 -13.57 10.19
CA THR A 163 -13.89 -14.03 8.87
C THR A 163 -12.37 -14.26 8.83
N VAL A 164 -11.60 -13.36 9.43
CA VAL A 164 -10.14 -13.46 9.58
C VAL A 164 -9.77 -14.72 10.34
N LEU A 165 -10.46 -15.01 11.46
CA LEU A 165 -10.26 -16.25 12.22
C LEU A 165 -10.70 -17.50 11.44
N ALA A 166 -11.87 -17.47 10.83
CA ALA A 166 -12.45 -18.63 10.14
C ALA A 166 -11.68 -19.06 8.89
N THR A 167 -10.99 -18.13 8.24
CA THR A 167 -10.22 -18.38 7.02
C THR A 167 -8.72 -18.58 7.25
N ALA A 168 -8.25 -18.42 8.48
CA ALA A 168 -6.85 -18.62 8.85
C ALA A 168 -6.45 -20.10 8.82
N ASP A 169 -5.21 -20.36 8.40
CA ASP A 169 -4.54 -21.64 8.56
C ASP A 169 -4.11 -21.80 10.02
N GLN A 170 -4.82 -22.65 10.76
CA GLN A 170 -4.56 -22.91 12.18
C GLN A 170 -3.28 -23.74 12.42
N THR A 171 -2.76 -24.40 11.39
CA THR A 171 -1.57 -25.27 11.49
C THR A 171 -0.29 -24.47 11.28
N HIS A 172 -0.24 -23.66 10.21
CA HIS A 172 0.97 -22.92 9.83
C HIS A 172 0.82 -21.40 9.95
N GLY A 173 -0.27 -20.88 10.50
CA GLY A 173 -0.56 -19.45 10.58
C GLY A 173 -0.82 -18.80 9.20
N GLY A 174 -1.37 -17.59 9.19
CA GLY A 174 -1.65 -16.82 7.97
C GLY A 174 -2.85 -17.33 7.17
N TRP A 175 -2.94 -16.90 5.90
CA TRP A 175 -4.09 -17.15 5.03
C TRP A 175 -3.65 -17.61 3.63
N GLY A 176 -4.33 -18.62 3.09
CA GLY A 176 -4.02 -19.21 1.78
C GLY A 176 -4.00 -20.73 1.81
N LYS A 177 -4.64 -21.38 0.82
CA LYS A 177 -4.75 -22.85 0.74
C LYS A 177 -3.69 -23.52 -0.14
N GLN A 178 -3.11 -22.76 -1.07
CA GLN A 178 -2.04 -23.23 -1.96
C GLN A 178 -0.86 -22.28 -1.80
N GLN A 179 -0.93 -21.14 -2.48
CA GLN A 179 -0.01 -20.03 -2.24
C GLN A 179 -0.40 -19.29 -0.96
N LYS A 180 0.61 -18.78 -0.25
CA LYS A 180 0.44 -18.07 1.01
C LYS A 180 1.23 -16.76 1.01
N PHE A 181 0.51 -15.65 1.19
CA PHE A 181 1.07 -14.30 1.27
C PHE A 181 1.12 -13.82 2.73
N PRO A 182 2.02 -12.90 3.09
CA PRO A 182 2.15 -12.37 4.46
C PRO A 182 0.88 -11.73 5.07
N HIS A 183 0.05 -11.06 4.26
CA HIS A 183 -1.13 -10.29 4.70
C HIS A 183 -0.92 -9.42 5.97
N PRO A 184 0.02 -8.47 5.99
CA PRO A 184 0.33 -7.68 7.19
C PRO A 184 -0.87 -6.92 7.75
N GLU A 185 -1.77 -6.43 6.90
CA GLU A 185 -2.98 -5.72 7.35
C GLU A 185 -3.92 -6.60 8.18
N ALA A 186 -4.01 -7.89 7.88
CA ALA A 186 -4.80 -8.84 8.66
C ALA A 186 -4.14 -9.18 10.00
N ILE A 187 -2.80 -9.25 10.03
CA ILE A 187 -2.02 -9.41 11.27
C ILE A 187 -2.20 -8.18 12.17
N ASP A 188 -2.05 -6.99 11.61
CA ASP A 188 -2.24 -5.72 12.33
C ASP A 188 -3.67 -5.61 12.89
N PHE A 189 -4.68 -5.88 12.07
CA PHE A 189 -6.07 -5.88 12.53
C PHE A 189 -6.31 -6.88 13.67
N ALA A 190 -5.69 -8.06 13.62
CA ALA A 190 -5.77 -9.03 14.72
C ALA A 190 -5.13 -8.50 16.02
N LEU A 191 -3.97 -7.82 15.94
CA LEU A 191 -3.37 -7.17 17.10
C LEU A 191 -4.24 -6.04 17.65
N ILE A 192 -4.91 -5.26 16.79
CA ILE A 192 -5.83 -4.19 17.19
C ILE A 192 -7.03 -4.78 17.94
N ARG A 193 -7.68 -5.80 17.37
CA ARG A 193 -8.83 -6.46 18.00
C ARG A 193 -8.47 -7.09 19.34
N TRP A 194 -7.28 -7.69 19.46
CA TRP A 194 -6.80 -8.16 20.75
C TRP A 194 -6.62 -7.01 21.75
N SER A 195 -5.97 -5.91 21.34
CA SER A 195 -5.71 -4.76 22.22
C SER A 195 -6.98 -4.16 22.82
N GLU A 196 -8.08 -4.17 22.07
CA GLU A 196 -9.33 -3.52 22.44
C GLU A 196 -10.28 -4.43 23.19
N THR A 197 -10.32 -5.71 22.81
CA THR A 197 -11.32 -6.66 23.35
C THR A 197 -10.73 -7.68 24.33
N GLY A 198 -9.41 -7.83 24.35
CA GLY A 198 -8.73 -8.90 25.08
C GLY A 198 -8.88 -10.28 24.44
N ASP A 199 -9.38 -10.41 23.21
CA ASP A 199 -9.53 -11.70 22.53
C ASP A 199 -8.17 -12.35 22.24
N ALA A 200 -7.81 -13.33 23.07
CA ALA A 200 -6.55 -14.08 22.95
C ALA A 200 -6.44 -14.88 21.64
N LYS A 201 -7.56 -15.21 20.96
CA LYS A 201 -7.50 -15.89 19.66
C LYS A 201 -6.89 -15.00 18.59
N MET A 202 -7.21 -13.71 18.62
CA MET A 202 -6.66 -12.74 17.66
C MET A 202 -5.16 -12.54 17.89
N LEU A 203 -4.73 -12.42 19.15
CA LEU A 203 -3.30 -12.36 19.48
C LEU A 203 -2.57 -13.63 19.02
N ASN A 204 -3.10 -14.80 19.36
CA ASN A 204 -2.49 -16.07 19.00
C ASN A 204 -2.38 -16.24 17.48
N LEU A 205 -3.40 -15.81 16.72
CA LEU A 205 -3.36 -15.84 15.26
C LEU A 205 -2.25 -14.93 14.72
N ALA A 206 -2.17 -13.68 15.17
CA ALA A 206 -1.14 -12.74 14.74
C ALA A 206 0.27 -13.26 15.03
N LEU A 207 0.54 -13.67 16.28
CA LEU A 207 1.86 -14.15 16.70
C LEU A 207 2.22 -15.48 16.03
N SER A 208 1.27 -16.42 15.90
CA SER A 208 1.52 -17.69 15.21
C SER A 208 1.88 -17.45 13.75
N THR A 209 1.17 -16.55 13.07
CA THR A 209 1.46 -16.18 11.67
C THR A 209 2.89 -15.65 11.51
N LEU A 210 3.28 -14.65 12.33
CA LEU A 210 4.61 -14.05 12.27
C LEU A 210 5.73 -15.04 12.59
N ARG A 211 5.52 -15.93 13.58
CA ARG A 211 6.50 -16.96 13.94
C ARG A 211 6.69 -17.98 12.81
N HIS A 212 5.61 -18.41 12.16
CA HIS A 212 5.70 -19.33 11.03
C HIS A 212 6.33 -18.68 9.80
N MET A 213 6.02 -17.42 9.50
CA MET A 213 6.71 -16.66 8.45
C MET A 213 8.22 -16.58 8.72
N GLN A 214 8.61 -16.25 9.95
CA GLN A 214 10.02 -16.16 10.37
C GLN A 214 10.75 -17.52 10.30
N ALA A 215 10.03 -18.59 10.63
CA ALA A 215 10.53 -19.96 10.59
C ALA A 215 10.61 -20.53 9.16
N GLY A 216 9.74 -20.07 8.26
CA GLY A 216 9.61 -20.51 6.88
C GLY A 216 10.72 -20.02 5.95
N GLU A 217 10.68 -20.49 4.70
CA GLU A 217 11.68 -20.21 3.68
C GLU A 217 11.51 -18.83 3.03
N ILE A 218 10.38 -18.16 3.28
CA ILE A 218 10.17 -16.78 2.80
C ILE A 218 11.01 -15.74 3.57
N HIS A 219 11.53 -16.07 4.76
CA HIS A 219 12.38 -15.17 5.52
C HIS A 219 13.84 -15.32 5.07
N ASP A 220 14.37 -14.28 4.44
CA ASP A 220 15.77 -14.25 4.03
C ASP A 220 16.67 -13.94 5.23
N ARG A 221 17.15 -14.99 5.92
CA ARG A 221 17.96 -14.85 7.14
C ARG A 221 19.39 -14.36 6.87
N THR A 222 19.83 -14.33 5.62
CA THR A 222 21.21 -13.95 5.28
C THR A 222 21.32 -12.45 5.04
N ASP A 223 20.46 -11.89 4.18
CA ASP A 223 20.47 -10.44 3.89
C ASP A 223 19.39 -9.68 4.66
N GLY A 224 18.44 -10.38 5.28
CA GLY A 224 17.25 -9.81 5.89
C GLY A 224 16.10 -9.62 4.89
N GLY A 225 14.93 -9.29 5.43
CA GLY A 225 13.72 -9.10 4.65
C GLY A 225 12.97 -10.39 4.35
N PHE A 226 11.81 -10.25 3.72
CA PHE A 226 10.92 -11.33 3.33
C PHE A 226 10.74 -11.33 1.82
N TYR A 227 10.88 -12.53 1.25
CA TYR A 227 10.42 -12.87 -0.09
C TYR A 227 8.91 -12.71 -0.17
N ARG A 228 8.40 -12.42 -1.37
CA ARG A 228 7.04 -11.92 -1.56
C ARG A 228 5.95 -12.88 -1.08
N TYR A 229 6.09 -14.17 -1.36
CA TYR A 229 5.14 -15.19 -0.92
C TYR A 229 5.72 -16.61 -1.03
N ALA A 230 5.01 -17.56 -0.43
CA ALA A 230 5.30 -18.99 -0.49
C ALA A 230 4.38 -19.70 -1.48
N GLY A 231 4.93 -20.65 -2.24
CA GLY A 231 4.19 -21.53 -3.14
C GLY A 231 3.38 -22.61 -2.39
N ARG A 232 3.62 -22.80 -1.08
CA ARG A 232 2.95 -23.79 -0.24
C ARG A 232 2.44 -23.21 1.08
N PRO A 233 1.41 -23.83 1.71
CA PRO A 233 0.84 -23.33 2.97
C PRO A 233 1.79 -23.35 4.17
N ASP A 234 2.84 -24.16 4.16
CA ASP A 234 3.83 -24.25 5.24
C ASP A 234 4.95 -23.20 5.14
N TRP A 235 4.76 -22.18 4.30
CA TRP A 235 5.72 -21.12 4.01
C TRP A 235 7.00 -21.59 3.28
N SER A 236 6.95 -22.76 2.61
CA SER A 236 8.02 -23.27 1.74
C SER A 236 7.83 -22.90 0.27
N VAL A 237 8.87 -23.10 -0.54
CA VAL A 237 8.90 -22.78 -1.98
C VAL A 237 8.69 -21.27 -2.21
N PRO A 238 9.62 -20.42 -1.75
CA PRO A 238 9.48 -18.98 -1.85
C PRO A 238 9.58 -18.49 -3.30
N HIS A 239 8.84 -17.44 -3.59
CA HIS A 239 9.03 -16.59 -4.76
C HIS A 239 9.96 -15.44 -4.38
N HIS A 240 11.22 -15.56 -4.83
CA HIS A 240 12.40 -14.88 -4.28
C HIS A 240 12.53 -13.37 -4.56
N GLU A 241 11.53 -12.73 -5.16
CA GLU A 241 11.49 -11.28 -5.24
C GLU A 241 11.24 -10.65 -3.85
N LYS A 242 11.86 -9.49 -3.58
CA LYS A 242 11.62 -8.70 -2.36
C LYS A 242 11.22 -7.28 -2.75
N THR A 243 10.01 -6.86 -2.38
CA THR A 243 9.48 -5.54 -2.73
C THR A 243 9.48 -4.61 -1.52
N LEU A 244 9.62 -3.29 -1.77
CA LEU A 244 9.66 -2.25 -0.75
C LEU A 244 8.38 -2.23 0.10
N ASP A 245 7.23 -2.21 -0.57
CA ASP A 245 5.90 -2.14 0.04
C ASP A 245 5.63 -3.32 0.99
N ALA A 246 5.87 -4.56 0.53
CA ALA A 246 5.65 -5.76 1.33
C ALA A 246 6.55 -5.79 2.58
N ASN A 247 7.82 -5.42 2.43
CA ASN A 247 8.77 -5.41 3.54
C ASN A 247 8.52 -4.26 4.51
N ALA A 248 8.13 -3.07 4.04
CA ALA A 248 7.76 -1.96 4.91
C ALA A 248 6.54 -2.32 5.78
N GLN A 249 5.55 -3.00 5.20
CA GLN A 249 4.40 -3.49 5.96
C GLN A 249 4.76 -4.61 6.94
N CYS A 250 5.60 -5.57 6.54
CA CYS A 250 6.14 -6.59 7.45
C CYS A 250 6.90 -5.96 8.61
N LEU A 251 7.75 -4.96 8.35
CA LEU A 251 8.49 -4.24 9.38
C LEU A 251 7.53 -3.67 10.43
N PHE A 252 6.43 -3.05 9.99
CA PHE A 252 5.44 -2.49 10.90
C PHE A 252 4.84 -3.54 11.85
N VAL A 253 4.40 -4.69 11.34
CA VAL A 253 3.76 -5.74 12.17
C VAL A 253 4.75 -6.50 13.06
N TYR A 254 6.00 -6.66 12.64
CA TYR A 254 7.04 -7.22 13.53
C TYR A 254 7.39 -6.26 14.67
N LEU A 255 7.42 -4.94 14.41
CA LEU A 255 7.57 -3.94 15.46
C LEU A 255 6.39 -3.95 16.43
N ASP A 256 5.15 -4.06 15.93
CA ASP A 256 3.96 -4.17 16.79
C ASP A 256 3.97 -5.43 17.66
N ALA A 257 4.33 -6.58 17.06
CA ALA A 257 4.44 -7.83 17.81
C ALA A 257 5.53 -7.74 18.90
N TYR A 258 6.66 -7.08 18.61
CA TYR A 258 7.70 -6.82 19.61
C TYR A 258 7.18 -5.90 20.73
N GLN A 259 6.51 -4.79 20.40
CA GLN A 259 5.94 -3.89 21.42
C GLN A 259 4.86 -4.59 22.27
N ALA A 260 4.09 -5.50 21.68
CA ALA A 260 3.01 -6.22 22.35
C ALA A 260 3.53 -7.33 23.29
N THR A 261 4.66 -7.94 22.98
CA THR A 261 5.13 -9.18 23.66
C THR A 261 6.50 -9.07 24.33
N GLY A 262 7.36 -8.16 23.88
CA GLY A 262 8.78 -8.12 24.23
C GLY A 262 9.62 -9.26 23.64
N GLU A 263 9.07 -10.08 22.75
CA GLU A 263 9.78 -11.24 22.19
C GLU A 263 10.88 -10.79 21.20
N GLN A 264 12.14 -11.08 21.53
CA GLN A 264 13.29 -10.58 20.76
C GLN A 264 13.35 -11.11 19.32
N SER A 265 12.79 -12.29 19.04
CA SER A 265 12.73 -12.85 17.69
C SER A 265 12.04 -11.92 16.67
N PHE A 266 11.05 -11.14 17.12
CA PHE A 266 10.36 -10.16 16.29
C PHE A 266 11.21 -8.90 16.08
N ARG A 267 11.94 -8.46 17.11
CA ARG A 267 12.92 -7.38 17.00
C ARG A 267 14.01 -7.73 15.99
N ASP A 268 14.56 -8.95 16.06
CA ASP A 268 15.61 -9.42 15.16
C ASP A 268 15.13 -9.41 13.70
N SER A 269 13.89 -9.85 13.45
CA SER A 269 13.28 -9.84 12.12
C SER A 269 13.08 -8.40 11.60
N ALA A 270 12.63 -7.48 12.46
CA ALA A 270 12.51 -6.06 12.13
C ALA A 270 13.87 -5.43 11.81
N GLU A 271 14.91 -5.73 12.60
CA GLU A 271 16.28 -5.26 12.35
C GLU A 271 16.83 -5.80 11.02
N GLY A 272 16.53 -7.06 10.68
CA GLY A 272 16.87 -7.66 9.38
C GLY A 272 16.21 -6.95 8.20
N ILE A 273 14.91 -6.62 8.30
CA ILE A 273 14.22 -5.86 7.25
C ILE A 273 14.86 -4.47 7.06
N VAL A 274 15.14 -3.75 8.16
CA VAL A 274 15.80 -2.44 8.13
C VAL A 274 17.18 -2.54 7.47
N ALA A 275 17.97 -3.56 7.83
CA ALA A 275 19.29 -3.78 7.26
C ALA A 275 19.24 -4.04 5.75
N TRP A 276 18.29 -4.86 5.29
CA TRP A 276 18.08 -5.08 3.86
C TRP A 276 17.68 -3.80 3.12
N MET A 277 16.72 -3.04 3.64
CA MET A 277 16.26 -1.79 3.02
C MET A 277 17.40 -0.77 2.88
N GLU A 278 18.22 -0.58 3.93
CA GLU A 278 19.35 0.37 3.90
C GLU A 278 20.52 -0.08 3.03
N SER A 279 20.77 -1.40 2.93
CA SER A 279 21.94 -1.94 2.20
C SER A 279 21.66 -2.24 0.73
N THR A 280 20.41 -2.60 0.40
CA THR A 280 20.05 -3.13 -0.92
C THR A 280 19.16 -2.17 -1.70
N LEU A 281 18.11 -1.63 -1.08
CA LEU A 281 17.15 -0.77 -1.78
C LEU A 281 17.50 0.71 -1.74
N ARG A 282 18.37 1.15 -0.84
CA ARG A 282 18.71 2.56 -0.72
C ARG A 282 19.37 3.06 -2.01
N ASP A 283 18.77 4.09 -2.59
CA ASP A 283 19.35 4.82 -3.70
C ASP A 283 20.41 5.81 -3.17
N PRO A 284 21.68 5.73 -3.62
CA PRO A 284 22.73 6.60 -3.11
C PRO A 284 22.56 8.07 -3.49
N ASP A 285 21.86 8.37 -4.60
CA ASP A 285 21.73 9.72 -5.13
C ASP A 285 20.61 10.49 -4.43
N THR A 286 19.42 9.89 -4.34
CA THR A 286 18.24 10.52 -3.71
C THR A 286 18.12 10.22 -2.21
N GLY A 287 18.70 9.11 -1.75
CA GLY A 287 18.50 8.60 -0.39
C GLY A 287 17.16 7.88 -0.16
N ALA A 288 16.25 7.89 -1.15
CA ALA A 288 15.00 7.13 -1.16
C ALA A 288 15.23 5.63 -1.35
N TRP A 289 14.19 4.82 -1.17
CA TRP A 289 14.24 3.40 -1.48
C TRP A 289 13.72 3.11 -2.88
N ARG A 290 14.48 2.27 -3.58
CA ARG A 290 14.14 1.63 -4.85
C ARG A 290 12.95 0.68 -4.69
N GLY A 291 12.20 0.46 -5.76
CA GLY A 291 10.92 -0.24 -5.70
C GLY A 291 11.01 -1.71 -5.27
N SER A 292 12.04 -2.43 -5.74
CA SER A 292 12.16 -3.87 -5.50
C SER A 292 13.55 -4.41 -5.78
N GLN A 293 13.83 -5.61 -5.27
CA GLN A 293 14.94 -6.48 -5.64
C GLN A 293 14.40 -7.68 -6.42
N ASP A 294 15.05 -7.98 -7.55
CA ASP A 294 14.67 -9.05 -8.46
C ASP A 294 14.82 -10.45 -7.84
N ALA A 295 14.00 -11.40 -8.32
CA ALA A 295 14.08 -12.81 -7.97
C ALA A 295 15.30 -13.49 -8.61
N ASP A 296 16.16 -14.06 -7.78
CA ASP A 296 17.22 -14.99 -8.18
C ASP A 296 17.25 -16.19 -7.22
N ALA A 297 16.75 -17.34 -7.69
CA ALA A 297 16.71 -18.55 -6.89
C ALA A 297 18.11 -19.10 -6.59
N THR A 298 19.07 -18.94 -7.51
CA THR A 298 20.45 -19.38 -7.29
C THR A 298 21.08 -18.56 -6.17
N TYR A 299 20.93 -17.23 -6.21
CA TYR A 299 21.39 -16.34 -5.15
C TYR A 299 20.76 -16.66 -3.80
N ALA A 300 19.44 -16.89 -3.76
CA ALA A 300 18.71 -17.17 -2.54
C ALA A 300 19.16 -18.46 -1.83
N HIS A 301 19.61 -19.47 -2.60
CA HIS A 301 20.11 -20.75 -2.07
C HIS A 301 21.57 -20.70 -1.58
N LEU A 302 22.30 -19.59 -1.78
CA LEU A 302 23.64 -19.41 -1.25
C LEU A 302 23.60 -19.30 0.28
N ALA A 303 24.41 -20.11 0.95
CA ALA A 303 24.33 -20.35 2.39
C ALA A 303 24.94 -19.21 3.23
N SER A 304 25.77 -18.37 2.63
CA SER A 304 26.50 -17.31 3.33
C SER A 304 26.50 -15.98 2.61
N ALA A 305 26.64 -14.90 3.39
CA ALA A 305 26.82 -13.56 2.84
C ALA A 305 28.10 -13.42 1.99
N ALA A 306 29.11 -14.27 2.22
CA ALA A 306 30.33 -14.27 1.41
C ALA A 306 30.07 -14.83 0.00
N GLU A 307 29.34 -15.94 -0.10
CA GLU A 307 28.93 -16.52 -1.38
C GLU A 307 28.00 -15.57 -2.14
N ARG A 308 27.03 -14.95 -1.46
CA ARG A 308 26.13 -13.95 -2.05
C ARG A 308 26.88 -12.75 -2.61
N ARG A 309 27.85 -12.20 -1.87
CA ARG A 309 28.72 -11.13 -2.38
C ARG A 309 29.54 -11.55 -3.60
N ALA A 310 29.96 -12.80 -3.68
CA ALA A 310 30.73 -13.31 -4.82
C ALA A 310 29.87 -13.53 -6.07
N HIS A 311 28.61 -13.95 -5.91
CA HIS A 311 27.63 -14.06 -6.99
C HIS A 311 27.18 -12.68 -7.50
N GLY A 312 27.06 -11.71 -6.59
CA GLY A 312 26.51 -10.39 -6.85
C GLY A 312 25.02 -10.33 -6.49
N PRO A 313 24.54 -9.25 -5.86
CA PRO A 313 23.13 -9.15 -5.48
C PRO A 313 22.24 -9.06 -6.73
N PRO A 314 21.03 -9.63 -6.68
CA PRO A 314 20.04 -9.42 -7.74
C PRO A 314 19.79 -7.93 -7.97
N PRO A 315 19.57 -7.52 -9.24
CA PRO A 315 19.36 -6.13 -9.58
C PRO A 315 18.13 -5.57 -8.86
N CYS A 316 18.18 -4.27 -8.57
CA CYS A 316 17.03 -3.54 -8.02
C CYS A 316 16.37 -2.70 -9.10
N ASP A 317 15.04 -2.62 -9.06
CA ASP A 317 14.29 -1.65 -9.87
C ASP A 317 14.63 -0.24 -9.40
N PRO A 318 15.25 0.61 -10.25
CA PRO A 318 15.68 1.94 -9.84
C PRO A 318 14.52 2.91 -9.56
N THR A 319 13.28 2.53 -9.88
CA THR A 319 12.11 3.40 -9.75
C THR A 319 11.83 3.76 -8.29
N VAL A 320 11.55 5.04 -8.04
CA VAL A 320 11.15 5.55 -6.72
C VAL A 320 9.62 5.70 -6.70
N PHE A 321 8.94 4.69 -6.17
CA PHE A 321 7.49 4.70 -6.01
C PHE A 321 7.08 5.45 -4.74
N THR A 322 6.21 6.43 -4.89
CA THR A 322 5.78 7.33 -3.80
C THR A 322 5.05 6.57 -2.70
N ASN A 323 4.03 5.78 -3.03
CA ASN A 323 3.34 4.91 -2.07
C ASN A 323 4.28 3.98 -1.29
N GLY A 324 5.20 3.28 -1.97
CA GLY A 324 6.15 2.36 -1.35
C GLY A 324 7.11 3.08 -0.40
N ASN A 325 7.64 4.23 -0.82
CA ASN A 325 8.50 5.06 0.03
C ASN A 325 7.73 5.64 1.22
N ALA A 326 6.47 6.06 1.04
CA ALA A 326 5.62 6.53 2.13
C ALA A 326 5.35 5.43 3.17
N MET A 327 5.12 4.17 2.75
CA MET A 327 5.05 3.04 3.68
C MET A 327 6.39 2.84 4.43
N GLY A 328 7.51 2.92 3.70
CA GLY A 328 8.86 2.83 4.27
C GLY A 328 9.13 3.92 5.32
N ILE A 329 8.72 5.16 5.06
CA ILE A 329 8.81 6.30 5.98
C ILE A 329 8.06 5.99 7.28
N SER A 330 6.78 5.61 7.20
CA SER A 330 5.98 5.23 8.37
C SER A 330 6.63 4.10 9.18
N ALA A 331 7.14 3.07 8.51
CA ALA A 331 7.78 1.93 9.16
C ALA A 331 9.12 2.32 9.82
N PHE A 332 9.95 3.15 9.18
CA PHE A 332 11.23 3.62 9.72
C PHE A 332 11.06 4.60 10.88
N LEU A 333 10.04 5.46 10.85
CA LEU A 333 9.71 6.35 11.96
C LEU A 333 9.33 5.53 13.21
N LYS A 334 8.54 4.49 13.03
CA LYS A 334 8.22 3.54 14.11
C LYS A 334 9.46 2.79 14.58
N ALA A 335 10.26 2.26 13.64
CA ALA A 335 11.50 1.54 13.93
C ALA A 335 12.48 2.40 14.73
N ALA A 336 12.60 3.69 14.42
CA ALA A 336 13.46 4.61 15.14
C ALA A 336 13.15 4.66 16.64
N VAL A 337 11.86 4.63 16.99
CA VAL A 337 11.42 4.64 18.39
C VAL A 337 11.54 3.26 19.02
N VAL A 338 11.05 2.22 18.36
CA VAL A 338 10.93 0.87 18.92
C VAL A 338 12.28 0.16 19.02
N LEU A 339 13.18 0.39 18.07
CA LEU A 339 14.53 -0.16 18.06
C LEU A 339 15.55 0.78 18.71
N GLU A 340 15.13 1.98 19.11
CA GLU A 340 15.96 3.02 19.73
C GLU A 340 17.14 3.45 18.81
N ARG A 341 16.83 3.75 17.55
CA ARG A 341 17.82 4.09 16.49
C ARG A 341 17.44 5.39 15.79
N ASP A 342 17.91 6.52 16.30
CA ASP A 342 17.55 7.86 15.78
C ASP A 342 18.00 8.15 14.34
N HIS A 343 19.01 7.43 13.81
CA HIS A 343 19.37 7.58 12.39
C HIS A 343 18.25 7.13 11.44
N LEU A 344 17.39 6.19 11.87
CA LEU A 344 16.24 5.75 11.08
C LEU A 344 15.18 6.85 10.95
N ARG A 345 15.00 7.65 12.01
CA ARG A 345 14.17 8.87 11.97
C ARG A 345 14.71 9.85 10.95
N THR A 346 16.01 10.13 11.03
CA THR A 346 16.68 11.08 10.10
C THR A 346 16.53 10.62 8.65
N ARG A 347 16.72 9.32 8.39
CA ARG A 347 16.47 8.71 7.07
C ARG A 347 15.02 8.94 6.62
N ALA A 348 14.05 8.51 7.41
CA ALA A 348 12.64 8.61 7.05
C ALA A 348 12.21 10.05 6.71
N LEU A 349 12.64 11.02 7.52
CA LEU A 349 12.33 12.42 7.27
C LEU A 349 13.03 12.97 6.02
N SER A 350 14.28 12.57 5.76
CA SER A 350 14.96 12.97 4.51
C SER A 350 14.26 12.44 3.27
N VAL A 351 13.73 11.21 3.33
CA VAL A 351 12.95 10.63 2.22
C VAL A 351 11.61 11.33 2.08
N LEU A 352 10.92 11.62 3.20
CA LEU A 352 9.65 12.35 3.18
C LEU A 352 9.81 13.75 2.58
N ASP A 353 10.86 14.47 2.98
CA ASP A 353 11.18 15.80 2.45
C ASP A 353 11.48 15.71 0.94
N PHE A 354 12.27 14.72 0.50
CA PHE A 354 12.47 14.45 -0.93
C PHE A 354 11.15 14.19 -1.68
N LEU A 355 10.23 13.39 -1.14
CA LEU A 355 8.93 13.15 -1.78
C LEU A 355 8.11 14.45 -1.93
N LEU A 356 8.15 15.33 -0.94
CA LEU A 356 7.42 16.60 -0.98
C LEU A 356 8.06 17.63 -1.89
N ASP A 357 9.38 17.63 -1.99
CA ASP A 357 10.13 18.60 -2.79
C ASP A 357 10.17 18.20 -4.28
N GLU A 358 10.31 16.90 -4.57
CA GLU A 358 10.52 16.40 -5.92
C GLU A 358 9.30 15.67 -6.49
N LEU A 359 8.53 14.96 -5.66
CA LEU A 359 7.46 14.05 -6.11
C LEU A 359 6.03 14.57 -5.87
N HIS A 360 5.89 15.88 -5.65
CA HIS A 360 4.61 16.53 -5.39
C HIS A 360 4.44 17.79 -6.24
N ASP A 361 3.23 17.98 -6.78
CA ASP A 361 2.78 19.21 -7.44
C ASP A 361 1.50 19.71 -6.78
N GLU A 362 1.40 21.02 -6.50
CA GLU A 362 0.27 21.59 -5.76
C GLU A 362 -1.10 21.45 -6.47
N ARG A 363 -1.12 21.18 -7.79
CA ARG A 363 -2.36 21.12 -8.59
C ARG A 363 -2.84 19.70 -8.81
N VAL A 364 -1.92 18.74 -8.86
CA VAL A 364 -2.22 17.32 -9.18
C VAL A 364 -1.82 16.35 -8.06
N GLY A 365 -1.07 16.80 -7.07
CA GLY A 365 -0.66 16.08 -5.87
C GLY A 365 0.60 15.24 -6.11
N MET A 366 0.67 14.07 -5.46
CA MET A 366 1.80 13.16 -5.61
C MET A 366 1.87 12.52 -7.00
N HIS A 367 3.09 12.26 -7.47
CA HIS A 367 3.40 11.49 -8.68
C HIS A 367 4.55 10.51 -8.41
N HIS A 368 4.75 9.58 -9.32
CA HIS A 368 5.96 8.75 -9.37
C HIS A 368 7.04 9.43 -10.20
N TYR A 369 8.29 8.99 -10.04
CA TYR A 369 9.41 9.42 -10.88
C TYR A 369 10.18 8.24 -11.44
N TRP A 370 10.29 8.20 -12.76
CA TRP A 370 11.19 7.29 -13.47
C TRP A 370 11.63 7.91 -14.80
N ASP A 371 12.78 7.44 -15.31
CA ASP A 371 13.35 7.83 -16.60
C ASP A 371 13.45 9.35 -16.81
N GLY A 372 13.71 10.11 -15.75
CA GLY A 372 13.87 11.57 -15.80
C GLY A 372 12.57 12.37 -15.84
N THR A 373 11.42 11.75 -15.62
CA THR A 373 10.10 12.39 -15.78
C THR A 373 9.12 12.03 -14.67
N TYR A 374 8.23 12.98 -14.36
CA TYR A 374 7.11 12.78 -13.44
C TYR A 374 5.96 12.08 -14.15
N GLN A 375 5.40 11.08 -13.48
CA GLN A 375 4.49 10.13 -14.11
C GLN A 375 3.35 9.77 -13.18
N LEU A 376 2.19 9.45 -13.77
CA LEU A 376 0.96 9.09 -13.05
C LEU A 376 0.59 10.05 -11.90
N PRO A 377 0.43 11.35 -12.17
CA PRO A 377 0.06 12.28 -11.13
C PRO A 377 -1.34 11.97 -10.57
N GLY A 378 -1.47 12.04 -9.25
CA GLY A 378 -2.77 12.03 -8.57
C GLY A 378 -3.38 10.65 -8.31
N LEU A 379 -2.61 9.56 -8.34
CA LEU A 379 -3.12 8.24 -7.94
C LEU A 379 -3.54 8.23 -6.48
N LEU A 380 -4.72 7.67 -6.16
CA LEU A 380 -5.21 7.60 -4.79
C LEU A 380 -4.23 6.90 -3.85
N THR A 381 -3.55 5.85 -4.33
CA THR A 381 -2.58 5.09 -3.53
C THR A 381 -1.46 5.99 -3.02
N ASP A 382 -0.89 6.85 -3.87
CA ASP A 382 0.18 7.77 -3.48
C ASP A 382 -0.30 8.83 -2.51
N GLN A 383 -1.48 9.39 -2.75
CA GLN A 383 -2.09 10.38 -1.86
C GLN A 383 -2.35 9.78 -0.47
N ALA A 384 -2.95 8.59 -0.41
CA ALA A 384 -3.36 7.94 0.83
C ALA A 384 -2.16 7.55 1.70
N TYR A 385 -1.15 6.92 1.10
CA TYR A 385 0.05 6.52 1.84
C TYR A 385 0.94 7.71 2.21
N THR A 386 1.06 8.73 1.36
CA THR A 386 1.80 9.94 1.72
C THR A 386 1.10 10.71 2.84
N LEU A 387 -0.23 10.82 2.80
CA LEU A 387 -1.00 11.44 3.89
C LEU A 387 -0.79 10.71 5.21
N ARG A 388 -0.81 9.37 5.18
CA ARG A 388 -0.47 8.54 6.34
C ARG A 388 0.96 8.81 6.83
N ALA A 389 1.95 8.89 5.94
CA ALA A 389 3.34 9.17 6.28
C ALA A 389 3.53 10.55 6.93
N LEU A 390 2.82 11.59 6.45
CA LEU A 390 2.82 12.92 7.05
C LEU A 390 2.24 12.93 8.45
N VAL A 391 1.13 12.21 8.65
CA VAL A 391 0.52 12.04 9.99
C VAL A 391 1.44 11.25 10.92
N ASP A 392 2.10 10.21 10.42
CA ASP A 392 3.09 9.43 11.16
C ASP A 392 4.33 10.29 11.51
N ALA A 393 4.80 11.13 10.59
CA ALA A 393 5.92 12.05 10.84
C ALA A 393 5.60 12.97 12.03
N MET A 394 4.44 13.63 12.03
CA MET A 394 3.99 14.45 13.16
C MET A 394 3.92 13.64 14.46
N GLN A 395 3.37 12.42 14.40
CA GLN A 395 3.18 11.58 15.60
C GLN A 395 4.50 11.11 16.21
N PHE A 396 5.42 10.59 15.39
CA PHE A 396 6.64 9.94 15.87
C PHE A 396 7.76 10.95 16.19
N THR A 397 7.73 12.14 15.58
CA THR A 397 8.77 13.17 15.74
C THR A 397 8.32 14.40 16.50
N GLY A 398 7.01 14.66 16.50
CA GLY A 398 6.47 15.91 16.95
C GLY A 398 6.58 17.03 15.95
N GLU A 399 7.19 16.90 14.77
CA GLU A 399 7.41 18.02 13.84
C GLU A 399 6.11 18.50 13.18
N THR A 400 5.58 19.64 13.65
CA THR A 400 4.30 20.21 13.18
C THR A 400 4.39 20.85 11.80
N ARG A 401 5.60 21.04 11.24
CA ARG A 401 5.78 21.52 9.85
C ARG A 401 5.10 20.64 8.80
N TYR A 402 4.84 19.37 9.11
CA TYR A 402 4.14 18.44 8.23
C TYR A 402 2.61 18.56 8.28
N LEU A 403 2.05 19.35 9.19
CA LEU A 403 0.60 19.55 9.31
C LEU A 403 0.02 20.23 8.07
N GLU A 404 0.64 21.32 7.64
CA GLU A 404 0.15 22.09 6.49
C GLU A 404 0.23 21.29 5.17
N PRO A 405 1.36 20.61 4.83
CA PRO A 405 1.39 19.67 3.71
C PRO A 405 0.32 18.57 3.80
N ALA A 406 0.06 18.02 4.98
CA ALA A 406 -0.97 16.99 5.16
C ALA A 406 -2.38 17.52 4.85
N GLN A 407 -2.70 18.71 5.33
CA GLN A 407 -4.00 19.35 5.05
C GLN A 407 -4.15 19.67 3.57
N ARG A 408 -3.13 20.25 2.92
CA ARG A 408 -3.16 20.53 1.48
C ARG A 408 -3.37 19.27 0.65
N LEU A 409 -2.65 18.19 0.97
CA LEU A 409 -2.76 16.91 0.27
C LEU A 409 -4.15 16.27 0.46
N ALA A 410 -4.69 16.32 1.69
CA ALA A 410 -6.03 15.83 1.99
C ALA A 410 -7.09 16.62 1.21
N ASP A 411 -7.03 17.95 1.25
CA ASP A 411 -7.98 18.85 0.59
C ASP A 411 -7.95 18.64 -0.93
N LEU A 412 -6.76 18.57 -1.53
CA LEU A 412 -6.59 18.31 -2.96
C LEU A 412 -7.13 16.94 -3.35
N THR A 413 -6.88 15.90 -2.54
CA THR A 413 -7.40 14.55 -2.83
C THR A 413 -8.93 14.52 -2.77
N ILE A 414 -9.53 15.19 -1.79
CA ILE A 414 -10.98 15.35 -1.68
C ILE A 414 -11.53 16.08 -2.91
N GLU A 415 -10.91 17.17 -3.32
CA GLU A 415 -11.35 17.91 -4.51
C GLU A 415 -11.27 17.07 -5.80
N ARG A 416 -10.17 16.34 -6.00
CA ARG A 416 -9.86 15.70 -7.29
C ARG A 416 -10.42 14.29 -7.44
N LEU A 417 -10.45 13.51 -6.35
CA LEU A 417 -10.72 12.08 -6.39
C LEU A 417 -12.04 11.69 -5.74
N GLN A 418 -12.70 12.57 -4.97
CA GLN A 418 -13.94 12.20 -4.32
C GLN A 418 -14.99 11.72 -5.34
N SER A 419 -15.62 10.59 -5.01
CA SER A 419 -16.72 10.01 -5.78
C SER A 419 -18.06 10.52 -5.27
N THR A 420 -19.01 10.70 -6.19
CA THR A 420 -20.40 11.05 -5.86
C THR A 420 -21.12 9.98 -5.04
N GLY A 421 -20.63 8.73 -5.07
CA GLY A 421 -21.16 7.62 -4.28
C GLY A 421 -20.44 7.38 -2.95
N GLY A 422 -19.67 8.36 -2.47
CA GLY A 422 -18.78 8.22 -1.30
C GLY A 422 -17.43 7.60 -1.64
N GLY A 423 -16.44 7.81 -0.78
CA GLY A 423 -15.04 7.43 -1.01
C GLY A 423 -14.41 8.14 -2.20
N PHE A 424 -13.32 7.57 -2.71
CA PHE A 424 -12.40 8.17 -3.68
C PHE A 424 -12.17 7.23 -4.86
N PHE A 425 -12.05 7.81 -6.05
CA PHE A 425 -11.58 7.14 -7.25
C PHE A 425 -10.09 6.87 -7.19
N ASP A 426 -9.66 5.75 -7.77
CA ASP A 426 -8.27 5.31 -7.85
C ASP A 426 -7.37 6.24 -8.68
N ILE A 427 -7.92 6.85 -9.73
CA ILE A 427 -7.22 7.77 -10.63
C ILE A 427 -7.97 9.10 -10.82
N PRO A 428 -7.28 10.20 -11.17
CA PRO A 428 -7.92 11.45 -11.57
C PRO A 428 -8.76 11.29 -12.83
N ARG A 429 -9.65 12.25 -13.09
CA ARG A 429 -10.38 12.29 -14.35
C ARG A 429 -9.44 12.74 -15.47
N THR A 430 -9.17 11.85 -16.41
CA THR A 430 -8.35 12.14 -17.59
C THR A 430 -9.23 12.24 -18.84
N PRO A 431 -9.40 13.43 -19.44
CA PRO A 431 -10.09 13.57 -20.72
C PRO A 431 -9.44 12.71 -21.81
N GLY A 432 -10.25 11.95 -22.55
CA GLY A 432 -9.74 11.09 -23.62
C GLY A 432 -9.12 9.76 -23.18
N ALA A 433 -9.19 9.40 -21.89
CA ALA A 433 -8.74 8.10 -21.41
C ALA A 433 -9.39 6.95 -22.21
N ARG A 434 -8.59 5.92 -22.53
CA ARG A 434 -8.96 4.80 -23.41
C ARG A 434 -9.20 3.53 -22.62
N GLY A 435 -10.03 2.64 -23.17
CA GLY A 435 -10.33 1.33 -22.61
C GLY A 435 -10.70 1.35 -21.14
N GLY A 436 -10.07 0.46 -20.37
CA GLY A 436 -10.22 0.33 -18.94
C GLY A 436 -10.06 1.65 -18.21
N LEU A 437 -9.12 2.52 -18.60
CA LEU A 437 -8.85 3.83 -17.96
C LEU A 437 -9.94 4.87 -18.18
N ALA A 438 -10.86 4.66 -19.13
CA ALA A 438 -12.05 5.51 -19.28
C ALA A 438 -12.99 5.39 -18.07
N ARG A 439 -12.91 4.27 -17.35
CA ARG A 439 -13.62 4.02 -16.09
C ARG A 439 -12.69 4.36 -14.92
N ARG A 440 -13.27 4.79 -13.80
CA ARG A 440 -12.55 5.01 -12.55
C ARG A 440 -13.15 4.11 -11.49
N ASP A 441 -12.29 3.38 -10.81
CA ASP A 441 -12.70 2.40 -9.82
C ASP A 441 -12.54 2.97 -8.41
N ARG A 442 -13.17 2.31 -7.45
CA ARG A 442 -13.01 2.63 -6.03
C ARG A 442 -12.51 1.38 -5.35
N SER A 443 -11.20 1.29 -5.16
CA SER A 443 -10.63 0.19 -4.40
C SER A 443 -10.90 0.39 -2.92
N ILE A 444 -11.43 -0.65 -2.27
CA ILE A 444 -11.70 -0.62 -0.83
C ILE A 444 -10.43 -0.47 0.01
N LEU A 445 -9.28 -0.96 -0.48
CA LEU A 445 -8.02 -0.94 0.28
C LEU A 445 -7.43 0.47 0.38
N GLU A 446 -7.23 1.15 -0.74
CA GLU A 446 -6.73 2.53 -0.79
C GLU A 446 -7.72 3.49 -0.11
N ASN A 447 -9.03 3.27 -0.27
CA ASN A 447 -10.04 4.06 0.44
C ASN A 447 -9.98 3.86 1.96
N SER A 448 -9.70 2.65 2.43
CA SER A 448 -9.54 2.37 3.87
C SER A 448 -8.31 3.08 4.43
N THR A 449 -7.20 3.06 3.69
CA THR A 449 -5.98 3.79 4.05
C THR A 449 -6.23 5.30 4.09
N MET A 450 -6.92 5.84 3.09
CA MET A 450 -7.28 7.26 3.05
C MET A 450 -8.22 7.64 4.20
N ALA A 451 -9.26 6.85 4.48
CA ALA A 451 -10.18 7.11 5.58
C ALA A 451 -9.47 7.12 6.93
N GLU A 452 -8.58 6.16 7.19
CA GLU A 452 -7.76 6.14 8.39
C GLU A 452 -6.85 7.37 8.49
N ALA A 453 -6.16 7.73 7.40
CA ALA A 453 -5.27 8.88 7.38
C ALA A 453 -6.03 10.19 7.63
N LEU A 454 -7.21 10.36 7.03
CA LEU A 454 -8.10 11.51 7.26
C LEU A 454 -8.62 11.56 8.70
N LEU A 455 -9.02 10.42 9.27
CA LEU A 455 -9.49 10.37 10.66
C LEU A 455 -8.34 10.70 11.63
N ARG A 456 -7.14 10.20 11.39
CA ARG A 456 -5.98 10.57 12.22
C ARG A 456 -5.60 12.04 12.01
N LEU A 457 -5.69 12.57 10.79
CA LEU A 457 -5.48 13.99 10.52
C LEU A 457 -6.53 14.85 11.22
N SER A 458 -7.79 14.44 11.30
CA SER A 458 -8.83 15.19 12.01
C SER A 458 -8.45 15.43 13.48
N HIS A 459 -7.83 14.43 14.10
CA HIS A 459 -7.32 14.51 15.47
C HIS A 459 -6.06 15.38 15.60
N MET A 460 -5.17 15.36 14.61
CA MET A 460 -3.95 16.19 14.61
C MET A 460 -4.25 17.67 14.34
N ALA A 461 -5.08 17.92 13.33
CA ALA A 461 -5.45 19.25 12.84
C ALA A 461 -6.61 19.89 13.63
N TRP A 462 -7.33 19.10 14.43
CA TRP A 462 -8.58 19.52 15.09
C TRP A 462 -9.63 20.02 14.10
N ASN A 463 -9.70 19.36 12.94
CA ASN A 463 -10.68 19.66 11.90
C ASN A 463 -11.67 18.48 11.78
N PRO A 464 -12.93 18.61 12.27
CA PRO A 464 -13.91 17.52 12.23
C PRO A 464 -14.34 17.14 10.81
N ASP A 465 -14.16 18.02 9.81
CA ASP A 465 -14.56 17.78 8.43
C ASP A 465 -13.81 16.56 7.84
N TYR A 466 -12.56 16.34 8.24
CA TYR A 466 -11.81 15.14 7.84
C TYR A 466 -12.38 13.86 8.45
N ALA A 467 -12.89 13.91 9.68
CA ALA A 467 -13.53 12.76 10.33
C ALA A 467 -14.87 12.42 9.64
N GLU A 468 -15.63 13.44 9.23
CA GLU A 468 -16.85 13.27 8.43
C GLU A 468 -16.51 12.63 7.08
N LYS A 469 -15.49 13.13 6.38
CA LYS A 469 -15.05 12.55 5.10
C LYS A 469 -14.58 11.10 5.24
N ALA A 470 -13.84 10.80 6.31
CA ALA A 470 -13.41 9.44 6.61
C ALA A 470 -14.61 8.51 6.83
N ARG A 471 -15.64 8.98 7.56
CA ARG A 471 -16.88 8.24 7.80
C ARG A 471 -17.64 7.96 6.51
N GLU A 472 -17.88 8.98 5.70
CA GLU A 472 -18.52 8.84 4.38
C GLU A 472 -17.77 7.82 3.49
N THR A 473 -16.44 7.81 3.59
CA THR A 473 -15.59 6.91 2.82
C THR A 473 -15.79 5.46 3.22
N VAL A 474 -15.76 5.13 4.52
CA VAL A 474 -15.99 3.74 4.96
C VAL A 474 -17.43 3.30 4.74
N GLU A 475 -18.42 4.19 4.95
CA GLU A 475 -19.84 3.89 4.73
C GLU A 475 -20.13 3.50 3.27
N ALA A 476 -19.40 4.06 2.31
CA ALA A 476 -19.55 3.75 0.89
C ALA A 476 -19.32 2.27 0.52
N PHE A 477 -18.64 1.50 1.37
CA PHE A 477 -18.27 0.10 1.14
C PHE A 477 -19.05 -0.91 2.02
N LEU A 478 -19.90 -0.46 2.94
CA LEU A 478 -20.82 -1.31 3.72
C LEU A 478 -21.58 -2.38 2.90
N PRO A 479 -22.01 -2.10 1.66
CA PRO A 479 -22.77 -3.07 0.88
C PRO A 479 -21.93 -4.20 0.28
N GLU A 480 -20.60 -4.04 0.18
CA GLU A 480 -19.74 -4.96 -0.58
C GLU A 480 -18.58 -5.56 0.19
N TYR A 481 -18.19 -5.01 1.35
CA TYR A 481 -17.02 -5.49 2.11
C TYR A 481 -17.01 -7.01 2.37
N LYS A 482 -18.19 -7.62 2.57
CA LYS A 482 -18.31 -9.07 2.83
C LYS A 482 -17.79 -9.95 1.70
N ARG A 483 -17.71 -9.43 0.46
CA ARG A 483 -17.26 -10.18 -0.72
C ARG A 483 -15.75 -10.44 -0.74
N TYR A 484 -15.00 -9.70 0.07
CA TYR A 484 -13.54 -9.70 0.04
C TYR A 484 -12.90 -10.60 1.10
N GLY A 485 -13.67 -11.24 1.99
CA GLY A 485 -13.12 -12.15 3.00
C GLY A 485 -12.14 -11.47 3.96
N HIS A 486 -10.96 -12.07 4.18
CA HIS A 486 -9.93 -11.50 5.05
C HIS A 486 -9.15 -10.32 4.41
N TYR A 487 -9.27 -10.12 3.08
CA TYR A 487 -8.56 -9.03 2.39
C TYR A 487 -9.03 -7.64 2.83
N VAL A 488 -10.19 -7.52 3.48
CA VAL A 488 -10.74 -6.24 3.98
C VAL A 488 -10.40 -5.96 5.45
N ALA A 489 -9.30 -6.51 5.94
CA ALA A 489 -8.83 -6.23 7.30
C ALA A 489 -8.50 -4.73 7.52
N SER A 490 -7.89 -4.06 6.53
CA SER A 490 -7.66 -2.60 6.58
C SER A 490 -8.95 -1.79 6.61
N TYR A 491 -9.98 -2.23 5.89
CA TYR A 491 -11.32 -1.64 5.99
C TYR A 491 -11.89 -1.78 7.40
N ALA A 492 -11.82 -2.98 7.97
CA ALA A 492 -12.27 -3.19 9.35
C ALA A 492 -11.47 -2.35 10.35
N ARG A 493 -10.16 -2.16 10.14
CA ARG A 493 -9.32 -1.25 10.94
C ARG A 493 -9.84 0.19 10.88
N ALA A 494 -10.09 0.71 9.67
CA ALA A 494 -10.64 2.06 9.49
C ALA A 494 -12.02 2.22 10.15
N VAL A 495 -12.91 1.23 9.99
CA VAL A 495 -14.23 1.21 10.64
C VAL A 495 -14.10 1.19 12.16
N ASN A 496 -13.17 0.40 12.69
CA ASN A 496 -12.99 0.18 14.12
C ASN A 496 -12.63 1.47 14.87
N LEU A 497 -11.88 2.39 14.24
CA LEU A 497 -11.53 3.71 14.79
C LEU A 497 -12.74 4.61 15.09
N PHE A 498 -13.90 4.37 14.47
CA PHE A 498 -15.12 5.14 14.76
C PHE A 498 -15.88 4.65 16.00
N PHE A 499 -15.59 3.45 16.48
CA PHE A 499 -16.26 2.83 17.64
C PHE A 499 -15.37 2.73 18.86
N HIS A 500 -14.05 2.84 18.68
CA HIS A 500 -13.07 2.82 19.76
C HIS A 500 -12.37 4.16 19.78
N GLU A 501 -12.77 5.02 20.73
CA GLU A 501 -12.15 6.35 20.87
C GLU A 501 -10.64 6.22 21.06
N PRO A 502 -9.84 6.96 20.27
CA PRO A 502 -8.39 6.87 20.34
C PRO A 502 -7.85 7.37 21.69
N LEU A 503 -6.78 6.74 22.16
CA LEU A 503 -6.03 7.27 23.31
C LEU A 503 -5.19 8.46 22.85
N HIS A 504 -5.52 9.65 23.34
CA HIS A 504 -4.77 10.86 23.06
C HIS A 504 -3.70 11.10 24.10
N VAL A 505 -2.45 11.21 23.65
CA VAL A 505 -1.31 11.64 24.48
C VAL A 505 -0.75 12.93 23.90
N THR A 506 -0.93 14.05 24.60
CA THR A 506 -0.33 15.33 24.21
C THR A 506 0.87 15.63 25.10
N VAL A 507 2.06 15.72 24.52
CA VAL A 507 3.27 16.15 25.22
C VAL A 507 3.49 17.63 24.93
N LEU A 508 3.33 18.46 25.95
CA LEU A 508 3.59 19.89 25.89
C LEU A 508 4.98 20.17 26.45
N GLY A 509 5.82 20.87 25.70
CA GLY A 509 7.20 21.18 26.12
C GLY A 509 8.05 21.64 24.94
N ARG A 510 9.19 22.30 25.21
CA ARG A 510 10.08 22.72 24.12
C ARG A 510 10.60 21.51 23.35
N ARG A 511 10.61 21.53 22.02
CA ARG A 511 11.02 20.39 21.18
C ARG A 511 12.48 20.00 21.42
N SER A 512 13.33 20.99 21.68
CA SER A 512 14.75 20.81 22.02
C SER A 512 15.00 20.31 23.45
N ASP A 513 13.97 20.24 24.31
CA ASP A 513 14.13 19.85 25.71
C ASP A 513 14.19 18.30 25.84
N PRO A 514 15.23 17.74 26.47
CA PRO A 514 15.34 16.29 26.69
C PRO A 514 14.14 15.68 27.43
N ALA A 515 13.48 16.44 28.33
CA ALA A 515 12.30 15.96 29.05
C ALA A 515 11.10 15.77 28.11
N THR A 516 10.91 16.67 27.14
CA THR A 516 9.89 16.53 26.08
C THR A 516 10.17 15.28 25.25
N GLY A 517 11.42 15.09 24.81
CA GLY A 517 11.83 13.91 24.06
C GLY A 517 11.65 12.59 24.82
N ALA A 518 11.92 12.59 26.13
CA ALA A 518 11.71 11.42 26.98
C ALA A 518 10.23 11.05 27.15
N LEU A 519 9.35 12.05 27.34
CA LEU A 519 7.91 11.83 27.41
C LEU A 519 7.34 11.36 26.06
N ALA A 520 7.79 11.95 24.96
CA ALA A 520 7.37 11.54 23.61
C ALA A 520 7.76 10.08 23.32
N ARG A 521 9.01 9.68 23.64
CA ARG A 521 9.42 8.27 23.52
C ARG A 521 8.57 7.36 24.40
N ALA A 522 8.38 7.70 25.67
CA ALA A 522 7.56 6.90 26.59
C ALA A 522 6.11 6.74 26.12
N ALA A 523 5.54 7.75 25.46
CA ALA A 523 4.20 7.69 24.86
C ALA A 523 4.12 6.72 23.65
N LEU A 524 5.26 6.50 22.97
CA LEU A 524 5.34 5.72 21.74
C LEU A 524 5.90 4.30 21.96
N SER A 525 6.56 4.03 23.10
CA SER A 525 7.18 2.74 23.43
C SER A 525 6.23 1.54 23.64
N PRO A 526 5.10 1.64 24.38
CA PRO A 526 4.21 0.50 24.55
C PRO A 526 3.37 0.26 23.29
N TYR A 527 2.89 -0.97 23.07
CA TYR A 527 1.84 -1.20 22.09
C TYR A 527 0.50 -0.68 22.64
N VAL A 528 -0.13 0.24 21.91
CA VAL A 528 -1.48 0.73 22.19
C VAL A 528 -2.19 0.92 20.85
N ALA A 529 -3.23 0.12 20.62
CA ALA A 529 -4.06 0.28 19.43
C ALA A 529 -4.69 1.68 19.40
N SER A 530 -4.79 2.26 18.20
CA SER A 530 -5.55 3.50 17.97
C SER A 530 -5.10 4.67 18.85
N ARG A 531 -3.80 4.83 19.13
CA ARG A 531 -3.28 6.00 19.85
C ARG A 531 -3.01 7.19 18.93
N ILE A 532 -3.16 8.39 19.46
CA ILE A 532 -2.73 9.65 18.84
C ILE A 532 -1.73 10.33 19.79
N VAL A 533 -0.46 10.40 19.39
CA VAL A 533 0.57 11.14 20.13
C VAL A 533 0.85 12.46 19.42
N GLN A 534 0.77 13.57 20.15
CA GLN A 534 1.07 14.90 19.62
C GLN A 534 2.05 15.62 20.54
N VAL A 535 3.18 16.05 20.00
CA VAL A 535 4.13 16.92 20.72
C VAL A 535 3.89 18.36 20.27
N LEU A 536 3.67 19.26 21.23
CA LEU A 536 3.44 20.68 20.96
C LEU A 536 4.49 21.51 21.69
N ASP A 537 5.20 22.35 20.93
CA ASP A 537 6.09 23.36 21.48
C ASP A 537 5.27 24.64 21.75
N PRO A 538 5.17 25.12 23.01
CA PRO A 538 4.40 26.31 23.31
C PRO A 538 4.83 27.59 22.57
N GLN A 539 6.07 27.65 22.08
CA GLN A 539 6.59 28.80 21.33
C GLN A 539 6.33 28.68 19.83
N GLU A 540 6.58 27.49 19.25
CA GLU A 540 6.43 27.25 17.81
C GLU A 540 4.97 26.97 17.43
N ASP A 541 4.21 26.32 18.33
CA ASP A 541 2.85 25.82 18.11
C ASP A 541 1.80 26.60 18.91
N ALA A 542 2.08 27.87 19.24
CA ALA A 542 1.26 28.70 20.13
C ALA A 542 -0.24 28.72 19.75
N ALA A 543 -0.56 28.76 18.45
CA ALA A 543 -1.94 28.74 17.96
C ALA A 543 -2.67 27.40 18.25
N LEU A 544 -1.96 26.27 18.16
CA LEU A 544 -2.51 24.96 18.52
C LEU A 544 -2.67 24.84 20.03
N CYS A 545 -1.68 25.27 20.82
CA CYS A 545 -1.76 25.27 22.28
C CYS A 545 -2.94 26.12 22.78
N GLN A 546 -3.11 27.33 22.23
CA GLN A 546 -4.19 28.24 22.59
C GLN A 546 -5.58 27.65 22.27
N ARG A 547 -5.76 27.11 21.05
CA ARG A 547 -7.03 26.46 20.66
C ARG A 547 -7.42 25.31 21.59
N ARG A 548 -6.44 24.61 22.15
CA ARG A 548 -6.66 23.48 23.05
C ARG A 548 -6.73 23.84 24.53
N GLY A 549 -6.50 25.11 24.89
CA GLY A 549 -6.44 25.54 26.28
C GLY A 549 -5.31 24.87 27.08
N LEU A 550 -4.22 24.48 26.40
CA LEU A 550 -3.08 23.82 27.02
C LEU A 550 -2.03 24.84 27.44
N SER A 551 -1.57 24.76 28.69
CA SER A 551 -0.52 25.62 29.23
C SER A 551 0.43 24.82 30.10
N LEU A 552 1.73 25.10 30.00
CA LEU A 552 2.71 24.55 30.92
C LEU A 552 2.54 25.17 32.31
N PRO A 553 2.48 24.36 33.39
CA PRO A 553 2.62 24.87 34.75
C PRO A 553 3.95 25.61 34.93
N THR A 554 3.96 26.65 35.76
CA THR A 554 5.11 27.57 35.93
C THR A 554 6.45 26.91 36.28
N GLN A 555 6.44 25.67 36.78
CA GLN A 555 7.63 24.92 37.19
C GLN A 555 7.96 23.70 36.30
N ALA A 556 7.17 23.40 35.27
CA ALA A 556 7.37 22.22 34.42
C ALA A 556 8.00 22.61 33.08
N THR A 557 9.07 21.93 32.69
CA THR A 557 9.68 22.10 31.35
C THR A 557 8.97 21.27 30.28
N ALA A 558 8.36 20.15 30.67
CA ALA A 558 7.49 19.33 29.83
C ALA A 558 6.39 18.61 30.66
N ARG A 559 5.26 18.31 30.03
CA ARG A 559 4.11 17.61 30.61
C ARG A 559 3.40 16.76 29.56
N ALA A 560 3.05 15.53 29.90
CA ALA A 560 2.18 14.68 29.10
C ALA A 560 0.76 14.68 29.67
N TYR A 561 -0.22 14.87 28.78
CA TYR A 561 -1.66 14.84 29.04
C TYR A 561 -2.26 13.63 28.34
N VAL A 562 -2.92 12.75 29.07
CA VAL A 562 -3.50 11.49 28.59
C VAL A 562 -5.01 11.54 28.77
N HIS A 563 -5.76 11.29 27.70
CA HIS A 563 -7.21 11.20 27.76
C HIS A 563 -7.77 10.27 26.67
N ARG A 564 -8.97 9.76 26.94
CA ARG A 564 -9.82 9.06 25.98
C ARG A 564 -11.18 9.77 25.98
N GLY A 565 -11.64 10.21 24.81
CA GLY A 565 -12.89 10.95 24.68
C GLY A 565 -12.92 12.32 25.33
N ARG A 566 -14.11 12.73 25.81
CA ARG A 566 -14.36 14.04 26.46
C ARG A 566 -14.07 14.06 27.97
N SER A 567 -13.31 13.08 28.46
CA SER A 567 -13.01 12.89 29.90
C SER A 567 -11.97 13.91 30.41
N SER A 568 -11.91 14.11 31.74
CA SER A 568 -10.80 14.80 32.39
C SER A 568 -9.47 14.13 32.05
N TYR A 569 -8.43 14.91 31.71
CA TYR A 569 -7.12 14.35 31.39
C TYR A 569 -6.38 13.90 32.66
N ALA A 570 -5.68 12.77 32.58
CA ALA A 570 -4.62 12.44 33.51
C ALA A 570 -3.31 13.06 33.03
N GLU A 571 -2.40 13.42 33.93
CA GLU A 571 -1.15 14.07 33.54
C GLU A 571 0.07 13.56 34.31
N THR A 572 1.24 13.64 33.68
CA THR A 572 2.52 13.32 34.30
C THR A 572 3.66 14.10 33.64
N SER A 573 4.69 14.45 34.42
CA SER A 573 6.00 14.90 33.88
C SER A 573 7.05 13.80 33.99
N ASP A 574 6.70 12.64 34.53
CA ASP A 574 7.58 11.49 34.68
C ASP A 574 7.36 10.50 33.53
N PRO A 575 8.34 10.32 32.62
CA PRO A 575 8.23 9.38 31.50
C PRO A 575 8.12 7.92 31.95
N VAL A 576 8.62 7.55 33.13
CA VAL A 576 8.50 6.19 33.65
C VAL A 576 7.07 5.85 34.04
N ARG A 577 6.30 6.85 34.50
CA ARG A 577 4.89 6.69 34.88
C ARG A 577 3.93 6.73 33.70
N LEU A 578 4.32 7.33 32.57
CA LEU A 578 3.43 7.58 31.44
C LEU A 578 2.84 6.29 30.83
N PRO A 579 3.60 5.20 30.57
CA PRO A 579 3.01 3.97 30.04
C PRO A 579 1.95 3.36 30.96
N ALA A 580 2.18 3.37 32.28
CA ALA A 580 1.21 2.87 33.25
C ALA A 580 -0.04 3.75 33.33
N LEU A 581 0.10 5.07 33.10
CA LEU A 581 -1.02 6.00 33.03
C LEU A 581 -1.86 5.76 31.76
N MET A 582 -1.20 5.55 30.62
CA MET A 582 -1.84 5.20 29.36
C MET A 582 -2.64 3.91 29.46
N ALA A 583 -2.09 2.86 30.07
CA ALA A 583 -2.77 1.58 30.21
C ALA A 583 -4.01 1.61 31.12
N ARG A 584 -4.15 2.64 31.98
CA ARG A 584 -5.30 2.82 32.89
C ARG A 584 -6.40 3.71 32.31
N THR A 585 -6.12 4.39 31.19
CA THR A 585 -7.01 5.39 30.55
C THR A 585 -7.65 4.81 29.28
#